data_AF-A0A453KC13-F1
#
_entry.id   AF-A0A453KC13-F1
#
_cell.length_a   1.000
_cell.length_b   1.000
_cell.length_c   1.000
_cell.angle_alpha   90.00
_cell.angle_beta   90.00
_cell.angle_gamma   90.00
#
_symmetry.space_group_name_H-M   'P 1'
#
loop_
_entity.id
_entity.type
_entity.pdbx_description
1 polymer ?
#
loop_
_entity_poly.entity_id
_entity_poly.type
_entity_poly.pdbx_seq_one_letter_code
_entity_poly.pdbx_strand_id
1 'polypeptide(L)'
;MAEPSAAPPAPTDAEREDALDRMLTWLALAEDARLAPLLVRVLPYAITSFASTSTSVRKLAMEILSHINKRVKHRPEISLPMLDLWKIYTESASTSIVRNFCIVYIEMAFERLPSEEKGNIAPDLLINISKVPAQHQGIILRLVSK
;
A
#
# COMPACT_ATOMS: atom_id res chain seq x y z
N MET A 1 -17.00 -23.65 -29.83
CA MET A 1 -17.04 -23.54 -28.36
C MET A 1 -15.76 -22.83 -27.95
N ALA A 2 -15.84 -21.64 -27.36
CA ALA A 2 -14.67 -20.90 -26.91
C ALA A 2 -14.38 -21.27 -25.45
N GLU A 3 -13.18 -21.77 -25.18
CA GLU A 3 -12.68 -22.03 -23.83
C GLU A 3 -12.57 -20.69 -23.06
N PRO A 4 -12.93 -20.65 -21.76
CA PRO A 4 -12.67 -19.48 -20.95
C PRO A 4 -11.15 -19.41 -20.68
N SER A 5 -10.52 -18.36 -21.20
CA SER A 5 -9.14 -18.00 -20.94
C SER A 5 -8.90 -17.94 -19.42
N ALA A 6 -8.22 -18.95 -18.88
CA ALA A 6 -7.81 -18.98 -17.48
C ALA A 6 -6.87 -17.81 -17.21
N ALA A 7 -7.20 -16.99 -16.20
CA ALA A 7 -6.30 -15.97 -15.68
C ALA A 7 -4.98 -16.64 -15.24
N PRO A 8 -3.83 -15.96 -15.38
CA PRO A 8 -2.55 -16.51 -14.96
C PRO A 8 -2.62 -16.93 -13.48
N PRO A 9 -2.00 -18.07 -13.10
CA PRO A 9 -1.99 -18.52 -11.71
C PRO A 9 -1.39 -17.40 -10.84
N ALA A 10 -2.07 -17.09 -9.73
CA ALA A 10 -1.53 -16.18 -8.74
C ALA A 10 -0.13 -16.68 -8.32
N PRO A 11 0.85 -15.78 -8.12
CA PRO A 11 2.21 -16.20 -7.79
C PRO A 11 2.20 -17.10 -6.57
N THR A 12 3.07 -18.10 -6.57
CA THR A 12 3.25 -19.00 -5.43
C THR A 12 3.86 -18.23 -4.26
N ASP A 13 3.68 -18.73 -3.02
CA ASP A 13 4.28 -18.07 -1.86
C ASP A 13 5.81 -18.04 -1.94
N ALA A 14 6.44 -19.07 -2.52
CA ALA A 14 7.90 -19.08 -2.75
C ALA A 14 8.36 -17.96 -3.70
N GLU A 15 7.61 -17.71 -4.79
CA GLU A 15 7.91 -16.59 -5.70
C GLU A 15 7.70 -15.23 -5.03
N ARG A 16 6.69 -15.11 -4.15
CA ARG A 16 6.49 -13.90 -3.34
C ARG A 16 7.64 -13.66 -2.39
N GLU A 17 8.10 -14.70 -1.68
CA GLU A 17 9.24 -14.61 -0.75
C GLU A 17 10.48 -14.08 -1.48
N ASP A 18 10.86 -14.74 -2.58
CA ASP A 18 12.04 -14.34 -3.35
C ASP A 18 11.90 -12.93 -3.96
N ALA A 19 10.71 -12.55 -4.42
CA ALA A 19 10.45 -11.18 -4.88
C ALA A 19 10.61 -10.15 -3.75
N LEU A 20 10.06 -10.42 -2.56
CA LEU A 20 10.20 -9.56 -1.39
C LEU A 20 11.66 -9.46 -0.94
N ASP A 21 12.44 -10.54 -0.99
CA ASP A 21 13.85 -10.54 -0.59
C ASP A 21 14.70 -9.68 -1.54
N ARG A 22 14.44 -9.82 -2.85
CA ARG A 22 15.04 -8.95 -3.86
C ARG A 22 14.66 -7.47 -3.64
N MET A 23 13.40 -7.20 -3.30
CA MET A 23 12.92 -5.85 -3.02
C MET A 23 13.52 -5.27 -1.74
N LEU A 24 13.70 -6.07 -0.69
CA LEU A 24 14.38 -5.66 0.54
C LEU A 24 15.85 -5.32 0.27
N THR A 25 16.54 -6.15 -0.53
CA THR A 25 17.91 -5.88 -0.97
C THR A 25 18.01 -4.58 -1.75
N TRP A 26 17.12 -4.35 -2.71
CA TRP A 26 17.07 -3.09 -3.45
C TRP A 26 16.75 -1.90 -2.56
N LEU A 27 15.85 -2.06 -1.60
CA LEU A 27 15.53 -1.02 -0.63
C LEU A 27 16.77 -0.69 0.23
N ALA A 28 17.51 -1.70 0.68
CA ALA A 28 18.74 -1.51 1.45
C ALA A 28 19.79 -0.72 0.67
N LEU A 29 20.01 -1.07 -0.61
CA LEU A 29 21.00 -0.44 -1.49
C LEU A 29 20.54 0.90 -2.08
N ALA A 30 19.24 1.22 -2.04
CA ALA A 30 18.72 2.43 -2.64
C ALA A 30 19.14 3.68 -1.87
N GLU A 31 19.76 4.61 -2.60
CA GLU A 31 19.96 5.99 -2.18
C GLU A 31 18.63 6.75 -2.11
N ASP A 32 18.62 7.83 -1.35
CA ASP A 32 17.41 8.61 -1.04
C ASP A 32 16.71 9.14 -2.30
N ALA A 33 17.47 9.58 -3.31
CA ALA A 33 16.93 10.08 -4.57
C ALA A 33 16.15 9.01 -5.36
N ARG A 34 16.48 7.73 -5.17
CA ARG A 34 15.82 6.59 -5.83
C ARG A 34 14.72 5.96 -4.98
N LEU A 35 14.52 6.44 -3.75
CA LEU A 35 13.57 5.84 -2.83
C LEU A 35 12.13 6.05 -3.29
N ALA A 36 11.73 7.28 -3.60
CA ALA A 36 10.36 7.59 -4.04
C ALA A 36 9.87 6.71 -5.22
N PRO A 37 10.60 6.58 -6.35
CA PRO A 37 10.15 5.71 -7.45
C PRO A 37 10.16 4.22 -7.07
N LEU A 38 11.03 3.78 -6.16
CA LEU A 38 11.00 2.41 -5.65
C LEU A 38 9.76 2.15 -4.79
N LEU A 39 9.36 3.11 -3.95
CA LEU A 39 8.21 2.97 -3.06
C LEU A 39 6.89 2.77 -3.81
N VAL A 40 6.76 3.37 -5.01
CA VAL A 40 5.58 3.17 -5.89
C VAL A 40 5.31 1.69 -6.16
N ARG A 41 6.37 0.87 -6.29
CA ARG A 41 6.23 -0.57 -6.49
C ARG A 41 6.33 -1.35 -5.18
N VAL A 42 7.27 -0.96 -4.31
CA VAL A 42 7.63 -1.76 -3.13
C VAL A 42 6.53 -1.74 -2.08
N LEU A 43 5.96 -0.57 -1.81
CA LEU A 43 4.99 -0.42 -0.74
C LEU A 43 3.66 -1.14 -1.06
N PRO A 44 3.03 -0.96 -2.24
CA PRO A 44 1.82 -1.70 -2.60
C PRO A 44 2.03 -3.22 -2.55
N TYR A 45 3.14 -3.71 -3.11
CA TYR A 45 3.44 -5.14 -3.12
C TYR A 45 3.63 -5.72 -1.72
N ALA A 46 4.39 -5.05 -0.86
CA ALA A 46 4.56 -5.47 0.54
C ALA A 46 3.22 -5.52 1.28
N ILE A 47 2.35 -4.52 1.09
CA ILE A 47 1.03 -4.50 1.73
C ILE A 47 0.13 -5.65 1.23
N THR A 48 0.05 -5.87 -0.08
CA THR A 48 -0.75 -6.99 -0.62
C THR A 48 -0.22 -8.36 -0.20
N SER A 49 1.08 -8.48 0.07
CA SER A 49 1.72 -9.72 0.53
C SER A 49 1.22 -10.19 1.90
N PHE A 50 0.62 -9.31 2.71
CA PHE A 50 -0.05 -9.71 3.96
C PHE A 50 -1.28 -10.58 3.77
N ALA A 51 -1.82 -10.68 2.55
CA ALA A 51 -2.87 -11.63 2.22
C ALA A 51 -2.36 -13.09 2.15
N SER A 52 -1.04 -13.31 2.06
CA SER A 52 -0.46 -14.66 2.03
C SER A 52 -0.58 -15.37 3.39
N THR A 53 -0.82 -16.68 3.33
CA THR A 53 -0.85 -17.56 4.50
C THR A 53 0.55 -17.97 4.97
N SER A 54 1.60 -17.80 4.15
CA SER A 54 2.99 -18.02 4.56
C SER A 54 3.44 -17.01 5.62
N THR A 55 3.92 -17.53 6.75
CA THR A 55 4.50 -16.70 7.82
C THR A 55 5.78 -16.01 7.37
N SER A 56 6.58 -16.66 6.52
CA SER A 56 7.84 -16.09 6.00
C SER A 56 7.56 -14.88 5.11
N VAL A 57 6.60 -14.97 4.17
CA VAL A 57 6.12 -13.84 3.35
C VAL A 57 5.73 -12.65 4.23
N ARG A 58 4.86 -12.88 5.23
CA ARG A 58 4.38 -11.79 6.11
C ARG A 58 5.50 -11.17 6.94
N LYS A 59 6.47 -11.98 7.40
CA LYS A 59 7.63 -11.49 8.16
C LYS A 59 8.48 -10.57 7.30
N LEU A 60 8.76 -10.97 6.07
CA LEU A 60 9.57 -10.19 5.14
C LEU A 60 8.87 -8.90 4.69
N ALA A 61 7.55 -8.97 4.45
CA ALA A 61 6.73 -7.79 4.22
C ALA A 61 6.79 -6.81 5.39
N MET A 62 6.69 -7.30 6.64
CA MET A 62 6.86 -6.45 7.84
C MET A 62 8.23 -5.79 7.91
N GLU A 63 9.29 -6.52 7.57
CA GLU A 63 10.65 -5.98 7.53
C GLU A 63 10.75 -4.85 6.52
N ILE A 64 10.28 -5.06 5.29
CA ILE A 64 10.21 -4.02 4.25
C ILE A 64 9.45 -2.79 4.78
N LEU A 65 8.25 -2.97 5.35
CA LEU A 65 7.46 -1.86 5.91
C LEU A 65 8.22 -1.10 7.01
N SER A 66 8.97 -1.81 7.87
CA SER A 66 9.83 -1.20 8.90
C SER A 66 10.94 -0.35 8.29
N HIS A 67 11.61 -0.85 7.24
CA HIS A 67 12.63 -0.10 6.51
C HIS A 67 12.06 1.14 5.82
N ILE A 68 10.90 1.02 5.17
CA ILE A 68 10.20 2.16 4.56
C ILE A 68 9.90 3.20 5.62
N ASN A 69 9.23 2.80 6.71
CA ASN A 69 8.85 3.71 7.80
C ASN A 69 10.05 4.45 8.39
N LYS A 70 11.17 3.76 8.63
CA LYS A 70 12.40 4.42 9.11
C LYS A 70 12.88 5.53 8.18
N ARG A 71 12.80 5.33 6.87
CA ARG A 71 13.28 6.32 5.87
C ARG A 71 12.28 7.45 5.63
N VAL A 72 10.98 7.16 5.62
CA VAL A 72 9.95 8.16 5.29
C VAL A 72 9.46 8.98 6.49
N LYS A 73 9.62 8.47 7.73
CA LYS A 73 9.06 9.11 8.94
C LYS A 73 9.57 10.54 9.17
N HIS A 74 10.84 10.81 8.88
CA HIS A 74 11.46 12.13 9.09
C HIS A 74 11.61 12.94 7.80
N ARG A 75 10.99 12.47 6.71
CA ARG A 75 11.18 13.00 5.36
C ARG A 75 9.83 13.12 4.64
N PRO A 76 9.04 14.17 4.94
CA PRO A 76 7.74 14.39 4.31
C PRO A 76 7.83 14.67 2.80
N GLU A 77 9.01 15.05 2.29
CA GLU A 77 9.29 15.29 0.87
C GLU A 77 9.21 14.02 0.01
N ILE A 78 9.32 12.84 0.63
CA ILE A 78 9.19 11.56 -0.09
C ILE A 78 7.71 11.27 -0.29
N SER A 79 7.21 11.42 -1.52
CA SER A 79 5.85 11.05 -1.87
C SER A 79 5.63 9.53 -1.76
N LEU A 80 4.43 9.16 -1.30
CA LEU A 80 3.96 7.78 -1.25
C LEU A 80 2.87 7.57 -2.31
N PRO A 81 2.72 6.36 -2.88
CA PRO A 81 1.77 6.09 -3.97
C PRO A 81 0.32 6.08 -3.47
N MET A 82 -0.27 7.26 -3.26
CA MET A 82 -1.61 7.40 -2.67
C MET A 82 -2.67 6.64 -3.47
N LEU A 83 -2.72 6.82 -4.79
CA LEU A 83 -3.75 6.22 -5.64
C LEU A 83 -3.67 4.68 -5.66
N ASP A 84 -2.47 4.11 -5.70
CA ASP A 84 -2.29 2.66 -5.65
C ASP A 84 -2.73 2.09 -4.30
N LEU A 85 -2.42 2.79 -3.20
CA LEU A 85 -2.85 2.39 -1.87
C LEU A 85 -4.37 2.45 -1.73
N TRP A 86 -5.01 3.50 -2.27
CA TRP A 86 -6.46 3.62 -2.28
C TRP A 86 -7.13 2.53 -3.12
N LYS A 87 -6.55 2.19 -4.27
CA LYS A 87 -7.00 1.09 -5.11
C LYS A 87 -6.96 -0.24 -4.36
N ILE A 88 -5.83 -0.56 -3.70
CA ILE A 88 -5.72 -1.79 -2.90
C ILE A 88 -6.75 -1.78 -1.76
N TYR A 89 -6.94 -0.65 -1.10
CA TYR A 89 -7.89 -0.55 0.01
C TYR A 89 -9.34 -0.82 -0.41
N THR A 90 -9.75 -0.26 -1.55
CA THR A 90 -11.12 -0.37 -2.09
C THR A 90 -11.40 -1.66 -2.84
N GLU A 91 -10.36 -2.40 -3.24
CA GLU A 91 -10.48 -3.71 -3.88
C GLU A 91 -11.31 -4.68 -3.01
N SER A 92 -12.24 -5.39 -3.64
CA SER A 92 -13.14 -6.32 -2.95
C SER A 92 -12.41 -7.54 -2.39
N ALA A 93 -11.34 -7.96 -3.05
CA ALA A 93 -10.50 -9.09 -2.66
C ALA A 93 -9.55 -8.78 -1.49
N SER A 94 -9.43 -7.52 -1.07
CA SER A 94 -8.49 -7.14 -0.01
C SER A 94 -8.95 -7.62 1.37
N THR A 95 -8.07 -8.40 2.00
CA THR A 95 -8.29 -8.92 3.35
C THR A 95 -8.25 -7.80 4.40
N SER A 96 -8.83 -8.03 5.58
CA SER A 96 -8.85 -7.03 6.65
C SER A 96 -7.44 -6.57 7.06
N ILE A 97 -6.46 -7.48 7.10
CA ILE A 97 -5.07 -7.13 7.42
C ILE A 97 -4.45 -6.19 6.38
N VAL A 98 -4.69 -6.45 5.10
CA VAL A 98 -4.23 -5.59 3.99
C VAL A 98 -4.86 -4.21 4.11
N ARG A 99 -6.18 -4.13 4.37
CA ARG A 99 -6.90 -2.86 4.55
C ARG A 99 -6.38 -2.05 5.74
N ASN A 100 -6.08 -2.72 6.85
CA ASN A 100 -5.53 -2.08 8.05
C ASN A 100 -4.14 -1.48 7.82
N PHE A 101 -3.28 -2.15 7.04
CA PHE A 101 -2.01 -1.54 6.64
C PHE A 101 -2.21 -0.43 5.60
N CYS A 102 -3.08 -0.62 4.60
CA CYS A 102 -3.37 0.38 3.60
C CYS A 102 -3.81 1.71 4.22
N ILE A 103 -4.76 1.70 5.18
CA ILE A 103 -5.30 2.95 5.74
C ILE A 103 -4.22 3.80 6.43
N VAL A 104 -3.25 3.17 7.10
CA VAL A 104 -2.12 3.87 7.74
C VAL A 104 -1.25 4.56 6.70
N TYR A 105 -0.91 3.87 5.61
CA TYR A 105 -0.12 4.47 4.55
C TYR A 105 -0.91 5.47 3.69
N ILE A 106 -2.23 5.32 3.57
CA ILE A 106 -3.11 6.31 2.94
C ILE A 106 -3.09 7.61 3.74
N GLU A 107 -3.24 7.54 5.07
CA GLU A 107 -3.14 8.72 5.94
C GLU A 107 -1.78 9.40 5.76
N MET A 108 -0.68 8.64 5.83
CA MET A 108 0.68 9.19 5.62
C MET A 108 0.90 9.76 4.22
N ALA A 109 0.34 9.14 3.18
CA ALA A 109 0.46 9.60 1.80
C ALA A 109 -0.35 10.87 1.57
N PHE A 110 -1.59 10.89 2.05
CA PHE A 110 -2.51 12.02 1.91
C PHE A 110 -1.95 13.27 2.57
N GLU A 111 -1.36 13.16 3.77
CA GLU A 111 -0.77 14.32 4.45
C GLU A 111 0.33 15.01 3.64
N ARG A 112 1.08 14.24 2.83
CA ARG A 112 2.19 14.71 1.98
C ARG A 112 1.74 15.33 0.66
N LEU A 113 0.48 15.16 0.26
CA LEU A 113 -0.03 15.69 -1.00
C LEU A 113 -0.20 17.23 -0.95
N PRO A 114 0.00 17.93 -2.07
CA PRO A 114 -0.35 19.34 -2.18
C PRO A 114 -1.88 19.54 -2.05
N SER A 115 -2.30 20.73 -1.64
CA SER A 115 -3.72 21.03 -1.35
C SER A 115 -4.65 20.81 -2.55
N GLU A 116 -4.17 21.06 -3.77
CA GLU A 116 -4.93 20.83 -4.99
C GLU A 116 -5.23 19.34 -5.21
N GLU A 117 -4.22 18.48 -5.08
CA GLU A 117 -4.40 17.02 -5.21
C GLU A 117 -5.27 16.44 -4.10
N LYS A 118 -5.17 16.98 -2.87
CA LYS A 118 -6.07 16.62 -1.76
C LYS A 118 -7.52 16.91 -2.12
N GLY A 119 -7.81 18.08 -2.68
CA GLY A 119 -9.15 18.46 -3.15
C GLY A 119 -9.69 17.54 -4.25
N ASN A 120 -8.81 17.08 -5.15
CA ASN A 120 -9.19 16.17 -6.24
C ASN A 120 -9.51 14.75 -5.73
N ILE A 121 -8.80 14.27 -4.70
CA ILE A 121 -8.92 12.90 -4.18
C ILE A 121 -9.98 12.79 -3.07
N ALA A 122 -10.27 13.88 -2.36
CA ALA A 122 -11.24 13.87 -1.25
C ALA A 122 -12.64 13.33 -1.62
N PRO A 123 -13.22 13.63 -2.80
CA PRO A 123 -14.49 13.03 -3.21
C PRO A 123 -14.41 11.50 -3.30
N ASP A 124 -13.34 10.95 -3.87
CA ASP A 124 -13.16 9.51 -4.04
C ASP A 124 -13.06 8.78 -2.69
N LEU A 125 -12.41 9.41 -1.71
CA LEU A 125 -12.31 8.90 -0.34
C LEU A 125 -13.68 8.78 0.35
N LEU A 126 -14.63 9.65 0.01
CA LEU A 126 -15.97 9.68 0.60
C LEU A 126 -16.94 8.68 -0.06
N ILE A 127 -16.60 8.16 -1.25
CA ILE A 127 -17.44 7.18 -1.94
C ILE A 127 -17.58 5.93 -1.06
N ASN A 128 -18.83 5.52 -0.81
CA ASN A 128 -19.16 4.35 -0.01
C ASN A 128 -18.60 4.38 1.43
N ILE A 129 -18.32 5.55 2.00
CA ILE A 129 -17.75 5.65 3.36
C ILE A 129 -18.60 4.94 4.42
N SER A 130 -19.92 4.87 4.25
CA SER A 130 -20.81 4.12 5.14
C SER A 130 -20.55 2.60 5.17
N LYS A 131 -19.91 2.04 4.14
CA LYS A 131 -19.56 0.61 4.03
C LYS A 131 -18.17 0.29 4.58
N VAL A 132 -17.37 1.31 4.87
CA VAL A 132 -16.03 1.19 5.44
C VAL A 132 -16.14 0.87 6.94
N PRO A 133 -15.22 0.10 7.56
CA PRO A 133 -15.23 -0.09 9.02
C PRO A 133 -15.19 1.24 9.79
N ALA A 134 -15.95 1.35 10.89
CA ALA A 134 -16.13 2.61 11.63
C ALA A 134 -14.81 3.31 12.02
N GLN A 135 -13.79 2.53 12.40
CA GLN A 135 -12.46 3.06 12.70
C GLN A 135 -11.84 3.78 11.49
N HIS A 136 -11.94 3.18 10.31
CA HIS A 136 -11.40 3.77 9.08
C HIS A 136 -12.25 4.93 8.58
N GLN A 137 -13.57 4.91 8.81
CA GLN A 137 -14.44 6.07 8.51
C GLN A 137 -13.94 7.33 9.22
N GLY A 138 -13.66 7.22 10.53
CA GLY A 138 -13.16 8.35 11.32
C GLY A 138 -11.82 8.89 10.83
N ILE A 139 -10.92 8.02 10.35
CA ILE A 139 -9.65 8.42 9.75
C ILE A 139 -9.91 9.17 8.44
N ILE A 140 -10.69 8.58 7.53
CA ILE A 140 -10.98 9.15 6.22
C ILE A 140 -11.66 10.53 6.35
N LEU A 141 -12.66 10.65 7.23
CA LEU A 141 -13.35 11.93 7.48
C LEU A 141 -12.39 13.01 7.99
N ARG A 142 -11.41 12.64 8.81
CA ARG A 142 -10.39 13.57 9.29
C ARG A 142 -9.46 14.01 8.15
N LEU A 143 -9.11 13.12 7.23
CA LEU A 143 -8.25 13.44 6.09
C LEU A 143 -8.90 14.48 5.19
N VAL A 144 -10.17 14.27 4.81
CA VAL A 144 -10.88 15.18 3.89
C VAL A 144 -11.31 16.50 4.52
N SER A 145 -11.27 16.60 5.86
CA SER A 145 -11.56 17.84 6.59
C SER A 145 -10.36 18.80 6.76
N LYS A 146 -9.16 18.36 6.37
CA LYS A 146 -7.92 19.15 6.42
C LYS A 146 -7.71 19.91 5.11
#